data_AF-A0A7K0ETP5-F1
#
_entry.id   AF-A0A7K0ETP5-F1
#
_cell.length_a   1.000
_cell.length_b   1.000
_cell.length_c   1.000
_cell.angle_alpha   90.00
_cell.angle_beta   90.00
_cell.angle_gamma   90.00
#
_symmetry.space_group_name_H-M   'P 1'
#
loop_
_entity.id
_entity.type
_entity.pdbx_description
1 polymer ?
#
loop_
_entity_poly.entity_id
_entity_poly.type
_entity_poly.pdbx_seq_one_letter_code
_entity_poly.pdbx_strand_id
1 'polypeptide(L)' 'MWYFTVRQEELTNRQYRLLQEKAKLTEVELFNEPYNNLCLFEVEREDYSTFVDALDLEGLNYEVVNERPTREQLLDSMR' A
#
# COMPACT_ATOMS: atom_id res chain seq x y z
N MET A 1 -3.56 2.56 13.64
CA MET A 1 -3.56 2.16 12.23
C MET A 1 -2.15 2.13 11.72
N TRP A 2 -1.90 1.27 10.76
CA TRP A 2 -0.71 1.26 9.92
C TRP A 2 -1.14 1.51 8.49
N TYR A 3 -0.31 2.23 7.74
CA TYR A 3 -0.57 2.54 6.36
C TYR A 3 0.54 1.93 5.52
N PHE A 4 0.16 1.05 4.61
CA PHE A 4 1.07 0.40 3.68
C PHE A 4 0.89 0.98 2.30
N THR A 5 1.99 1.41 1.69
CA THR A 5 2.02 1.96 0.34
C THR A 5 2.74 0.98 -0.58
N VAL A 6 2.10 0.61 -1.69
CA VAL A 6 2.66 -0.29 -2.71
C VAL A 6 2.47 0.35 -4.07
N ARG A 7 3.44 0.20 -4.97
CA ARG A 7 3.32 0.70 -6.35
C ARG A 7 2.27 -0.11 -7.10
N GLN A 8 1.32 0.56 -7.74
CA GLN A 8 0.22 -0.15 -8.42
C GLN A 8 0.71 -1.04 -9.56
N GLU A 9 1.79 -0.64 -10.25
CA GLU A 9 2.39 -1.43 -11.35
C GLU A 9 2.99 -2.76 -10.87
N GLU A 10 3.40 -2.85 -9.60
CA GLU A 10 3.97 -4.05 -8.99
C GLU A 10 2.88 -5.02 -8.51
N LEU A 11 1.63 -4.57 -8.47
CA LEU A 11 0.50 -5.38 -8.01
C LEU A 11 -0.23 -6.04 -9.16
N THR A 12 -0.27 -7.37 -9.13
CA THR A 12 -1.25 -8.10 -9.94
C THR A 12 -2.66 -7.91 -9.38
N ASN A 13 -3.68 -8.06 -10.22
CA ASN A 13 -5.08 -8.03 -9.77
C ASN A 13 -5.38 -9.02 -8.62
N ARG A 14 -4.71 -10.17 -8.62
CA ARG A 14 -4.85 -11.18 -7.56
C ARG A 14 -4.28 -10.67 -6.24
N GLN A 15 -3.06 -10.12 -6.26
CA GLN A 15 -2.40 -9.57 -5.07
C GLN A 15 -3.15 -8.37 -4.52
N TYR A 16 -3.56 -7.43 -5.39
CA TYR A 16 -4.36 -6.29 -4.99
C TYR A 16 -5.64 -6.71 -4.26
N ARG A 17 -6.37 -7.70 -4.80
CA ARG A 17 -7.59 -8.21 -4.17
C ARG A 17 -7.33 -8.91 -2.84
N LEU A 18 -6.28 -9.71 -2.75
CA LEU A 18 -5.87 -10.38 -1.52
C LEU A 18 -5.56 -9.37 -0.41
N LEU A 19 -4.84 -8.29 -0.73
CA LEU A 19 -4.50 -7.23 0.22
C LEU A 19 -5.75 -6.42 0.59
N GLN A 20 -6.61 -6.11 -0.38
CA GLN A 20 -7.86 -5.40 -0.14
C GLN A 20 -8.79 -6.15 0.83
N GLU A 21 -8.87 -7.48 0.74
CA GLU A 21 -9.67 -8.30 1.64
C GLU A 21 -9.13 -8.34 3.09
N LYS A 22 -7.84 -8.03 3.27
CA LYS A 22 -7.16 -8.00 4.58
C LYS A 22 -7.04 -6.60 5.17
N ALA A 23 -7.14 -5.57 4.35
CA ALA A 23 -7.09 -4.18 4.79
C ALA A 23 -8.46 -3.72 5.27
N LYS A 24 -8.47 -2.76 6.20
CA LYS A 24 -9.70 -2.08 6.62
C LYS A 24 -10.21 -1.14 5.54
N LEU A 25 -9.29 -0.41 4.91
CA LEU A 25 -9.56 0.51 3.81
C LEU A 25 -8.48 0.37 2.75
N THR A 26 -8.88 0.51 1.49
CA THR A 26 -7.95 0.53 0.35
C THR A 26 -8.27 1.74 -0.52
N GLU A 27 -7.24 2.53 -0.78
CA GLU A 27 -7.31 3.72 -1.64
C GLU A 27 -6.26 3.60 -2.75
N VAL A 28 -6.57 4.19 -3.90
CA VAL A 28 -5.62 4.28 -5.03
C VAL A 28 -5.37 5.74 -5.28
N GLU A 29 -4.13 6.16 -5.04
CA GLU A 29 -3.69 7.52 -5.33
C GLU A 29 -3.18 7.59 -6.76
N LEU A 30 -3.92 8.35 -7.56
CA LEU A 30 -3.62 8.58 -8.96
C LEU A 30 -2.64 9.74 -9.12
N PHE A 31 -1.54 9.47 -9.79
CA PHE A 31 -0.56 10.46 -10.19
C PHE A 31 -0.54 10.60 -11.72
N ASN A 32 -0.10 11.76 -12.19
CA ASN A 32 0.14 11.99 -13.61
C ASN A 32 1.55 11.56 -13.98
N GLU A 33 1.76 11.22 -15.25
CA GLU A 33 3.10 10.95 -15.80
C GLU A 33 4.09 12.06 -15.41
N PRO A 34 5.32 11.73 -14.97
CA PRO A 34 5.98 10.43 -15.04
C PRO A 34 5.81 9.52 -13.80
N TYR A 35 4.97 9.89 -12.83
CA TYR A 35 4.87 9.15 -11.56
C TYR A 35 3.87 7.99 -11.64
N ASN A 36 4.22 6.88 -11.00
CA ASN A 36 3.36 5.71 -10.92
C ASN A 36 2.25 5.92 -9.88
N ASN A 37 1.10 5.29 -10.11
CA ASN A 37 0.04 5.26 -9.11
C ASN A 37 0.45 4.41 -7.91
N LEU A 38 -0.09 4.76 -6.75
CA LEU A 38 0.18 4.07 -5.50
C LEU A 38 -1.11 3.51 -4.92
N CYS A 39 -1.03 2.29 -4.39
CA CYS A 39 -2.09 1.68 -3.59
C CYS A 39 -1.77 1.89 -2.12
N LEU A 40 -2.71 2.48 -1.39
CA LEU A 40 -2.63 2.71 0.05
C LEU A 40 -3.59 1.76 0.76
N PHE A 41 -3.07 1.02 1.73
CA PHE A 41 -3.84 0.09 2.56
C PHE A 41 -3.80 0.55 4.01
N GLU A 42 -4.97 0.87 4.59
CA GLU A 42 -5.12 1.10 6.02
C GLU A 42 -5.36 -0.24 6.72
N VAL A 43 -4.52 -0.56 7.70
CA VAL A 43 -4.55 -1.81 8.44
C VAL A 43 -4.65 -1.51 9.94
N GLU A 44 -5.54 -2.24 10.61
CA GLU A 44 -5.66 -2.18 12.07
C GLU A 44 -4.38 -2.67 12.74
N ARG A 45 -4.12 -2.23 13.97
CA ARG A 45 -2.91 -2.66 14.69
C ARG A 45 -2.87 -4.18 14.90
N GLU A 46 -4.05 -4.78 15.06
CA GLU A 46 -4.25 -6.21 15.33
C GLU A 46 -3.87 -7.08 14.12
N ASP A 47 -4.12 -6.56 12.91
CA ASP A 47 -3.91 -7.27 11.65
C ASP A 47 -2.52 -7.00 11.03
N TYR A 48 -1.71 -6.15 11.66
CA TYR A 48 -0.40 -5.73 11.16
C TYR A 48 0.48 -6.91 10.75
N SER A 49 0.68 -7.88 11.65
CA SER A 49 1.57 -9.02 11.38
C SER A 49 1.03 -9.87 10.22
N THR A 50 -0.27 -10.15 10.21
CA THR A 50 -0.91 -10.94 9.15
C THR A 50 -0.84 -10.24 7.79
N PHE A 51 -0.86 -8.90 7.77
CA PHE A 51 -0.74 -8.11 6.55
C PHE A 51 0.70 -8.08 6.04
N VAL A 52 1.68 -7.88 6.93
CA VAL A 52 3.12 -7.98 6.61
C VAL A 52 3.46 -9.36 6.06
N ASP A 53 3.00 -10.43 6.71
CA ASP A 53 3.22 -11.80 6.24
C ASP A 53 2.67 -12.01 4.82
N ALA A 54 1.51 -11.42 4.51
CA ALA A 54 0.92 -11.51 3.18
C ALA A 54 1.74 -10.76 2.11
N LEU A 55 2.27 -9.57 2.44
CA LEU A 55 3.15 -8.80 1.55
C LEU A 55 4.46 -9.54 1.30
N ASP A 56 5.08 -10.05 2.37
CA ASP A 56 6.37 -10.75 2.31
C ASP A 56 6.26 -12.08 1.56
N LEU A 57 5.17 -12.85 1.76
CA LEU A 57 4.91 -14.10 1.04
C LEU A 57 4.72 -13.88 -0.47
N GLU A 58 4.12 -12.76 -0.85
CA GLU A 58 3.94 -12.38 -2.25
C GLU A 58 5.18 -11.68 -2.84
N GLY A 59 6.19 -11.37 -2.01
CA GLY A 59 7.44 -10.73 -2.41
C GLY A 59 7.27 -9.27 -2.86
N LEU A 60 6.30 -8.56 -2.27
CA LEU A 60 5.95 -7.19 -2.65
C LEU A 60 6.84 -6.17 -1.93
N ASN A 61 7.25 -5.12 -2.66
CA ASN A 61 7.89 -3.96 -2.05
C ASN A 61 6.82 -3.05 -1.44
N TYR A 62 7.05 -2.56 -0.22
CA TYR A 62 6.13 -1.65 0.44
C TYR A 62 6.85 -0.64 1.32
N GLU A 63 6.21 0.50 1.51
CA GLU A 63 6.52 1.45 2.58
C GLU A 63 5.47 1.34 3.67
N VAL A 64 5.88 1.48 4.93
CA VAL A 64 4.96 1.39 6.07
C VAL A 64 5.16 2.56 7.03
N VAL A 65 4.06 3.22 7.37
CA VAL A 65 4.03 4.35 8.30
C VAL A 65 2.87 4.21 9.30
N ASN A 66 2.99 4.84 10.45
CA ASN A 66 1.99 4.79 11.52
C ASN A 66 0.95 5.94 11.46
N GLU A 67 1.08 6.85 10.49
CA GLU A 67 0.18 7.96 10.23
C GLU A 67 -0.20 7.99 8.75
N ARG A 68 -1.41 8.45 8.42
CA ARG A 68 -1.88 8.49 7.04
C ARG A 68 -0.98 9.41 6.21
N PRO A 69 -0.29 8.92 5.17
CA PRO A 69 0.59 9.75 4.37
C PRO A 69 -0.23 10.76 3.56
N THR A 70 0.30 11.99 3.44
CA THR A 70 -0.28 12.99 2.56
C THR A 70 0.12 12.73 1.11
N ARG A 71 -0.61 13.31 0.16
CA ARG A 71 -0.27 13.24 -1.26
C ARG A 71 1.14 13.75 -1.55
N GLU A 72 1.61 14.78 -0.85
CA GLU A 72 2.96 15.32 -1.01
C GLU A 72 4.03 14.33 -0.52
N GLN A 73 3.78 13.65 0.61
CA GLN A 73 4.69 12.62 1.13
C GLN A 73 4.77 11.41 0.20
N LEU A 74 3.63 10.97 -0.35
CA LEU A 74 3.58 9.90 -1.35
C LEU A 74 4.30 10.29 -2.65
N LEU A 75 4.22 11.55 -3.06
CA LEU A 75 4.96 12.05 -4.21
C LEU A 75 6.46 12.06 -3.94
N ASP A 76 6.87 12.47 -2.73
CA ASP A 76 8.26 12.56 -2.33
C ASP A 76 8.94 11.17 -2.27
N SER A 77 8.21 10.12 -1.89
CA SER A 77 8.77 8.75 -1.88
C SER A 77 9.01 8.15 -3.27
N MET A 78 8.51 8.80 -4.33
CA MET A 78 8.76 8.41 -5.72
C MET A 78 9.81 9.26 -6.43
N ARG A 79 10.27 10.35 -5.81
CA ARG A 79 11.32 11.23 -6.35
C ARG A 79 12.70 10.65 -6.13
#